data_AF-A0A913YP15-F1
#
_entry.id   AF-A0A913YP15-F1
#
_cell.length_a   1.000
_cell.length_b   1.000
_cell.length_c   1.000
_cell.angle_alpha   90.00
_cell.angle_beta   90.00
_cell.angle_gamma   90.00
#
_symmetry.space_group_name_H-M   'P 1'
#
loop_
_entity.id
_entity.type
_entity.pdbx_description
1 polymer ?
#
loop_
_entity_poly.entity_id
_entity_poly.type
_entity_poly.pdbx_seq_one_letter_code
_entity_poly.pdbx_strand_id
1 'polypeptide(L)'
;MKFFGFCLVIVSLVFVHEGQPYPSKSIVLRPPDTKNVRTYFVALANMLNEIYGKVKGFVRPSKGYKVFKNCADLYKHGIKQSGVYSIDPDGKGRFKVYCDQKTDGGGWTVIQKRQDGSVNFYRGWMYYKNGFGDLKGEFWLGLDKINRLTHQRRNRLRVDLEDTKGKTAYAEYDNFAVASERAKYKLSLGTYSGIHKLIKV
;
A
#
# COMPACT_ATOMS: atom_id res chain seq x y z
N MET A 1 10.30 15.31 -24.60
CA MET A 1 9.23 15.82 -23.72
C MET A 1 9.89 16.41 -22.48
N LYS A 2 10.11 17.73 -22.45
CA LYS A 2 10.75 18.43 -21.32
C LYS A 2 9.67 18.64 -20.24
N PHE A 3 9.81 18.02 -19.08
CA PHE A 3 8.93 18.29 -17.94
C PHE A 3 9.13 19.75 -17.52
N PHE A 4 8.08 20.55 -17.64
CA PHE A 4 8.05 21.90 -17.07
C PHE A 4 7.96 21.79 -15.54
N GLY A 5 9.05 22.15 -14.85
CA GLY A 5 8.98 22.97 -13.64
C GLY A 5 8.99 22.33 -12.25
N PHE A 6 8.89 21.02 -12.06
CA PHE A 6 8.92 20.41 -10.72
C PHE A 6 9.88 19.22 -10.66
N CYS A 7 10.88 19.32 -9.79
CA CYS A 7 11.97 18.36 -9.66
C CYS A 7 11.64 17.22 -8.68
N LEU A 8 10.72 17.43 -7.73
CA LEU A 8 10.35 16.42 -6.75
C LEU A 8 8.83 16.35 -6.61
N VAL A 9 8.26 15.15 -6.75
CA VAL A 9 6.85 14.86 -6.37
C VAL A 9 6.92 13.65 -5.45
N ILE A 10 6.95 13.87 -4.13
CA ILE A 10 6.79 12.78 -3.18
C ILE A 10 5.31 12.66 -2.87
N VAL A 11 4.71 11.55 -3.27
CA VAL A 11 3.36 11.21 -2.83
C VAL A 11 3.48 10.24 -1.66
N SER A 12 3.14 10.73 -0.49
CA SER A 12 3.28 10.05 0.78
C SER A 12 1.90 9.74 1.37
N LEU A 13 1.74 8.55 1.91
CA LEU A 13 0.53 8.09 2.58
C LEU A 13 0.77 7.94 4.08
N VAL A 14 -0.06 8.56 4.92
CA VAL A 14 -0.12 8.28 6.37
C VAL A 14 -1.50 7.80 6.75
N PHE A 15 -1.56 6.86 7.69
CA PHE A 15 -2.80 6.31 8.20
C PHE A 15 -3.31 7.16 9.36
N VAL A 16 -4.53 7.69 9.25
CA VAL A 16 -5.20 8.40 10.35
C VAL A 16 -5.82 7.35 11.26
N HIS A 17 -5.41 7.32 12.53
CA HIS A 17 -6.04 6.45 13.52
C HIS A 17 -7.24 7.16 14.15
N GLU A 18 -8.45 6.85 13.68
CA GLU A 18 -9.67 6.98 14.49
C GLU A 18 -9.98 5.65 15.19
N GLY A 19 -10.39 5.73 16.46
CA GLY A 19 -10.69 4.58 17.29
C GLY A 19 -12.01 3.88 16.93
N GLN A 20 -11.98 2.54 17.00
CA GLN A 20 -13.09 1.59 17.18
C GLN A 20 -14.11 1.41 16.00
N PRO A 21 -14.80 0.25 15.92
CA PRO A 21 -14.90 -0.57 14.69
C PRO A 21 -16.21 -0.40 13.91
N TYR A 22 -16.17 -0.70 12.60
CA TYR A 22 -17.38 -0.90 11.80
C TYR A 22 -17.68 -2.39 11.59
N PRO A 23 -18.97 -2.82 11.71
CA PRO A 23 -19.37 -4.19 11.53
C PRO A 23 -19.58 -4.53 10.04
N SER A 24 -19.09 -5.69 9.59
CA SER A 24 -19.47 -6.26 8.31
C SER A 24 -20.53 -7.36 8.50
N LYS A 25 -21.76 -7.08 8.08
CA LYS A 25 -22.83 -8.03 7.72
C LYS A 25 -23.14 -7.72 6.23
N SER A 26 -23.39 -8.63 5.28
CA SER A 26 -23.86 -10.02 5.25
C SER A 26 -23.47 -10.65 3.90
N ILE A 27 -23.56 -11.97 3.77
CA ILE A 27 -24.39 -12.71 2.76
C ILE A 27 -24.10 -14.21 2.95
N VAL A 28 -25.16 -14.96 3.26
CA VAL A 28 -25.14 -16.43 3.27
C VAL A 28 -25.24 -16.89 1.81
N LEU A 29 -24.18 -17.49 1.28
CA LEU A 29 -24.27 -18.26 0.04
C LEU A 29 -24.76 -19.66 0.42
N ARG A 30 -25.97 -20.02 -0.02
CA ARG A 30 -26.37 -21.43 -0.04
C ARG A 30 -25.57 -22.12 -1.15
N PRO A 31 -24.90 -23.24 -0.88
CA PRO A 31 -24.25 -24.02 -1.94
C PRO A 31 -25.30 -24.60 -2.90
N PRO A 32 -24.99 -24.72 -4.20
CA PRO A 32 -25.79 -25.49 -5.14
C PRO A 32 -25.71 -26.99 -4.84
N ASP A 33 -26.85 -27.65 -4.95
CA ASP A 33 -27.05 -29.08 -4.78
C ASP A 33 -26.21 -29.87 -5.80
N THR A 34 -25.24 -30.66 -5.33
CA THR A 34 -24.36 -31.47 -6.18
C THR A 34 -23.99 -32.76 -5.43
N LYS A 35 -24.59 -33.86 -5.86
CA LYS A 35 -24.64 -35.18 -5.18
C LYS A 35 -23.32 -35.89 -4.91
N ASN A 36 -22.15 -35.26 -5.00
CA ASN A 36 -20.87 -35.85 -4.54
C ASN A 36 -19.78 -34.82 -4.20
N VAL A 37 -20.13 -33.55 -4.01
CA VAL A 37 -19.15 -32.50 -3.68
C VAL A 37 -18.51 -32.72 -2.30
N ARG A 38 -19.24 -33.32 -1.35
CA ARG A 38 -18.69 -33.72 -0.04
C ARG A 38 -17.53 -34.70 -0.16
N THR A 39 -17.61 -35.66 -1.08
CA THR A 39 -16.56 -36.67 -1.29
C THR A 39 -15.28 -36.05 -1.84
N TYR A 40 -15.41 -35.11 -2.79
CA TYR A 40 -14.26 -34.35 -3.29
C TYR A 40 -13.64 -33.45 -2.22
N PHE A 41 -14.47 -32.77 -1.41
CA PHE A 41 -13.96 -31.96 -0.30
C PHE A 41 -13.26 -32.79 0.77
N VAL A 42 -13.76 -33.98 1.08
CA VAL A 42 -13.10 -34.93 2.01
C VAL A 42 -11.78 -35.43 1.43
N ALA A 43 -11.74 -35.78 0.14
CA ALA A 43 -10.50 -36.20 -0.52
C ALA A 43 -9.46 -35.07 -0.54
N LEU A 44 -9.87 -33.83 -0.86
CA LEU A 44 -9.01 -32.64 -0.80
C LEU A 44 -8.51 -32.37 0.62
N ALA A 45 -9.38 -32.47 1.63
CA ALA A 45 -8.99 -32.28 3.03
C ALA A 45 -7.96 -33.32 3.49
N ASN A 46 -8.12 -34.58 3.09
CA ASN A 46 -7.17 -35.64 3.42
C ASN A 46 -5.81 -35.43 2.73
N MET A 47 -5.80 -35.09 1.43
CA MET A 47 -4.57 -34.76 0.71
C MET A 47 -3.84 -33.56 1.34
N LEU A 48 -4.59 -32.51 1.72
CA LEU A 48 -4.02 -31.35 2.40
C LEU A 48 -3.44 -31.70 3.78
N ASN A 49 -4.09 -32.59 4.53
CA ASN A 49 -3.60 -33.05 5.84
C ASN A 49 -2.31 -33.87 5.72
N GLU A 50 -2.18 -34.72 4.71
CA GLU A 50 -0.94 -35.46 4.44
C GLU A 50 0.21 -34.52 4.07
N ILE A 51 -0.06 -33.53 3.22
CA ILE A 51 0.92 -32.50 2.86
C ILE A 51 1.31 -31.69 4.09
N TYR A 52 0.34 -31.28 4.91
CA TYR A 52 0.58 -30.52 6.13
C TYR A 52 1.41 -31.31 7.15
N GLY A 53 1.14 -32.61 7.32
CA GLY A 53 1.94 -33.50 8.17
C GLY A 53 3.40 -33.60 7.74
N LYS A 54 3.66 -33.67 6.43
CA LYS A 54 5.02 -33.70 5.86
C LYS A 54 5.75 -32.36 5.98
N VAL A 55 5.03 -31.24 5.89
CA VAL A 55 5.61 -29.89 5.96
C VAL A 55 5.87 -29.45 7.40
N LYS A 56 5.07 -29.89 8.39
CA LYS A 56 5.18 -29.48 9.80
C LYS A 56 6.56 -29.78 10.42
N GLY A 57 7.24 -30.83 9.97
CA GLY A 57 8.62 -31.17 10.39
C GLY A 57 9.71 -30.28 9.79
N PHE A 58 9.41 -29.54 8.73
CA PHE A 58 10.35 -28.63 8.04
C PHE A 58 10.21 -27.17 8.48
N VAL A 59 9.12 -26.82 9.16
CA VAL A 59 8.89 -25.46 9.66
C VAL A 59 9.63 -25.27 10.98
N ARG A 60 10.83 -24.68 10.90
CA ARG A 60 11.50 -24.13 12.08
C ARG A 60 10.57 -23.09 12.71
N PRO A 61 10.36 -23.09 14.04
CA PRO A 61 9.59 -22.04 14.69
C PRO A 61 10.27 -20.71 14.41
N SER A 62 9.67 -19.89 13.55
CA SER A 62 10.13 -18.55 13.33
C SER A 62 9.98 -17.81 14.65
N LYS A 63 11.06 -17.18 15.14
CA LYS A 63 10.95 -16.05 16.07
C LYS A 63 9.82 -15.18 15.52
N GLY A 64 8.73 -15.01 16.27
CA GLY A 64 7.53 -14.33 15.80
C GLY A 64 7.90 -12.95 15.25
N TYR A 65 8.10 -12.87 13.93
CA TYR A 65 8.56 -11.65 13.30
C TYR A 65 7.35 -10.73 13.28
N LYS A 66 7.41 -9.66 14.08
CA LYS A 66 6.34 -8.67 14.14
C LYS A 66 6.04 -8.18 12.73
N VAL A 67 4.81 -8.42 12.28
CA VAL A 67 4.35 -8.01 10.95
C VAL A 67 3.79 -6.60 11.07
N PHE A 68 4.43 -5.66 10.39
CA PHE A 68 3.96 -4.28 10.33
C PHE A 68 3.05 -4.10 9.14
N LYS A 69 1.92 -3.39 9.31
CA LYS A 69 0.96 -3.19 8.22
C LYS A 69 1.37 -2.06 7.29
N ASN A 70 2.12 -1.09 7.80
CA ASN A 70 2.55 0.11 7.08
C ASN A 70 3.73 0.80 7.80
N CYS A 71 4.19 1.91 7.24
CA CYS A 71 5.28 2.71 7.82
C CYS A 71 4.92 3.41 9.12
N ALA A 72 3.65 3.75 9.34
CA ALA A 72 3.18 4.33 10.60
C ALA A 72 3.24 3.31 11.74
N ASP A 73 2.90 2.05 11.48
CA ASP A 73 3.05 0.95 12.44
C ASP A 73 4.53 0.74 12.79
N LEU A 74 5.44 0.77 11.81
CA LEU A 74 6.88 0.73 12.04
C LEU A 74 7.32 1.90 12.96
N TYR A 75 6.89 3.12 12.63
CA TYR A 75 7.25 4.33 13.36
C TYR A 75 6.82 4.30 14.82
N LYS A 76 5.59 3.83 15.09
CA LYS A 76 5.04 3.69 16.44
C LYS A 76 5.81 2.68 17.30
N HIS A 77 6.44 1.69 16.67
CA HIS A 77 7.25 0.69 17.32
C HIS A 77 8.73 1.08 17.46
N GLY A 78 9.04 2.38 17.34
CA GLY A 78 10.39 2.91 17.54
C GLY A 78 11.30 2.80 16.32
N ILE A 79 10.81 2.33 15.17
CA ILE A 79 11.61 2.29 13.94
C ILE A 79 11.53 3.66 13.26
N LYS A 80 12.46 4.54 13.65
CA LYS A 80 12.51 5.96 13.24
C LYS A 80 13.40 6.24 12.03
N GLN A 81 14.11 5.23 11.51
CA GLN A 81 15.01 5.41 10.37
C GLN A 81 14.24 5.27 9.04
N SER A 82 14.35 6.26 8.16
CA SER A 82 13.82 6.15 6.79
C SER A 82 14.55 5.07 6.01
N GLY A 83 13.84 4.34 5.15
CA GLY A 83 14.43 3.25 4.39
C GLY A 83 13.39 2.28 3.82
N VAL A 84 13.88 1.21 3.21
CA VAL A 84 13.02 0.18 2.61
C VAL A 84 12.66 -0.88 3.63
N TYR A 85 11.36 -1.10 3.85
CA TYR A 85 10.84 -2.08 4.81
C TYR A 85 9.84 -3.02 4.16
N SER A 86 9.69 -4.22 4.72
CA SER A 86 8.67 -5.19 4.32
C SER A 86 7.44 -5.09 5.21
N ILE A 87 6.29 -4.79 4.61
CA ILE A 87 4.99 -4.64 5.28
C ILE A 87 3.97 -5.66 4.76
N ASP A 88 2.91 -5.89 5.54
CA ASP A 88 1.75 -6.69 5.14
C ASP A 88 0.45 -6.00 5.60
N PRO A 89 -0.17 -5.17 4.75
CA PRO A 89 -1.31 -4.34 5.15
C PRO A 89 -2.54 -5.15 5.56
N ASP A 90 -2.80 -6.25 4.83
CA ASP A 90 -4.07 -6.98 4.86
C ASP A 90 -3.91 -8.49 5.12
N GLY A 91 -2.69 -8.97 5.37
CA GLY A 91 -2.38 -10.38 5.62
C GLY A 91 -2.38 -11.25 4.36
N LYS A 92 -2.51 -10.66 3.17
CA LYS A 92 -2.53 -11.39 1.88
C LYS A 92 -1.16 -11.52 1.22
N GLY A 93 -0.09 -11.12 1.91
CA GLY A 93 1.28 -11.32 1.47
C GLY A 93 2.12 -10.06 1.49
N ARG A 94 3.37 -10.21 1.93
CA ARG A 94 4.26 -9.08 2.19
C ARG A 94 4.76 -8.42 0.90
N PHE A 95 5.01 -7.12 0.96
CA PHE A 95 5.76 -6.39 -0.08
C PHE A 95 6.64 -5.31 0.52
N LYS A 96 7.60 -4.82 -0.28
CA LYS A 96 8.52 -3.75 0.14
C LYS A 96 7.96 -2.38 -0.18
N VAL A 97 8.20 -1.42 0.71
CA VAL A 97 7.89 0.01 0.55
C VAL A 97 9.06 0.84 1.04
N TYR A 98 9.16 2.08 0.56
CA TYR A 98 10.00 3.08 1.22
C TYR A 98 9.20 3.78 2.31
N CYS A 99 9.72 3.75 3.53
CA CYS A 99 9.20 4.49 4.67
C CYS A 99 9.98 5.77 4.86
N ASP A 100 9.28 6.90 4.81
CA ASP A 100 9.81 8.17 5.29
C ASP A 100 9.37 8.37 6.75
N GLN A 101 10.35 8.24 7.64
CA GLN A 101 10.19 8.33 9.08
C GLN A 101 10.62 9.69 9.64
N LYS A 102 10.88 10.69 8.78
CA LYS A 102 11.41 12.00 9.20
C LYS A 102 10.47 13.15 8.84
N THR A 103 9.96 13.17 7.60
CA THR A 103 9.12 14.27 7.12
C THR A 103 7.82 14.36 7.91
N ASP A 104 7.43 15.56 8.33
CA ASP A 104 6.15 15.84 9.03
C ASP A 104 5.78 14.80 10.12
N GLY A 105 6.70 14.54 11.04
CA GLY A 105 6.47 13.59 12.13
C GLY A 105 6.58 12.11 11.77
N GLY A 106 6.91 11.77 10.52
CA GLY A 106 7.20 10.41 10.06
C GLY A 106 5.98 9.50 9.92
N GLY A 107 6.23 8.21 9.68
CA GLY A 107 5.20 7.21 9.45
C GLY A 107 4.69 7.12 8.01
N TRP A 108 5.32 7.82 7.08
CA TRP A 108 4.88 7.91 5.70
C TRP A 108 5.28 6.69 4.89
N THR A 109 4.30 6.09 4.22
CA THR A 109 4.54 5.09 3.18
C THR A 109 4.58 5.83 1.84
N VAL A 110 5.75 5.88 1.20
CA VAL A 110 5.90 6.59 -0.08
C VAL A 110 5.34 5.70 -1.20
N ILE A 111 4.38 6.23 -1.97
CA ILE A 111 3.71 5.50 -3.05
C ILE A 111 4.22 5.92 -4.44
N GLN A 112 4.82 7.10 -4.55
CA GLN A 112 5.43 7.62 -5.76
C GLN A 112 6.54 8.60 -5.40
N LYS A 113 7.68 8.54 -6.09
CA LYS A 113 8.78 9.50 -5.95
C LYS A 113 9.38 9.84 -7.31
N ARG A 114 9.47 11.15 -7.62
CA ARG A 114 10.28 11.76 -8.69
C ARG A 114 11.37 12.61 -8.05
N GLN A 115 12.57 12.66 -8.63
CA GLN A 115 13.70 13.47 -8.12
C GLN A 115 14.73 13.86 -9.21
N ASP A 116 14.93 13.04 -10.24
CA ASP A 116 16.08 13.18 -11.17
C ASP A 116 15.77 12.74 -12.61
N GLY A 117 14.58 12.20 -12.87
CA GLY A 117 14.20 11.69 -14.20
C GLY A 117 14.84 10.36 -14.59
N SER A 118 15.52 9.66 -13.67
CA SER A 118 16.18 8.38 -13.92
C SER A 118 15.23 7.26 -14.34
N VAL A 119 13.93 7.37 -14.01
CA VAL A 119 12.93 6.37 -14.36
C VAL A 119 11.93 6.95 -15.35
N ASN A 120 11.69 6.22 -16.44
CA ASN A 120 10.63 6.56 -17.38
C ASN A 120 9.25 6.16 -16.81
N PHE A 121 8.34 7.13 -16.70
CA PHE A 121 6.95 6.97 -16.26
C PHE A 121 5.94 6.83 -17.41
N TYR A 122 6.37 7.01 -18.66
CA TYR A 122 5.56 6.69 -19.83
C TYR A 122 5.57 5.17 -20.07
N ARG A 123 4.66 4.48 -19.37
CA ARG A 123 4.58 3.01 -19.30
C ARG A 123 3.15 2.53 -19.54
N GLY A 124 3.01 1.29 -20.01
CA GLY A 124 1.72 0.63 -20.19
C GLY A 124 1.03 0.25 -18.86
N TRP A 125 -0.25 -0.10 -18.94
CA TRP A 125 -1.13 -0.38 -17.80
C TRP A 125 -0.54 -1.35 -16.77
N MET A 126 0.04 -2.46 -17.24
CA MET A 126 0.57 -3.51 -16.37
C MET A 126 1.68 -3.00 -15.42
N TYR A 127 2.48 -2.02 -15.87
CA TYR A 127 3.50 -1.39 -15.01
C TYR A 127 2.86 -0.53 -13.92
N TYR A 128 1.82 0.23 -14.24
CA TYR A 128 1.09 1.03 -13.24
C TYR A 128 0.32 0.15 -12.24
N LYS A 129 -0.18 -1.00 -12.69
CA LYS A 129 -0.77 -1.99 -11.80
C LYS A 129 0.25 -2.56 -10.80
N ASN A 130 1.39 -3.05 -11.30
CA ASN A 130 2.36 -3.82 -10.52
C ASN A 130 3.38 -2.95 -9.75
N GLY A 131 3.68 -1.75 -10.26
CA GLY A 131 4.77 -0.89 -9.82
C GLY A 131 6.04 -1.02 -10.65
N PHE A 132 6.88 0.01 -10.62
CA PHE A 132 8.16 0.08 -11.34
C PHE A 132 9.12 1.09 -10.69
N GLY A 133 10.40 1.02 -11.04
CA GLY A 133 11.46 1.89 -10.51
C GLY A 133 12.17 1.28 -9.30
N ASP A 134 12.92 2.11 -8.57
CA ASP A 134 13.67 1.71 -7.38
C ASP A 134 13.11 2.45 -6.16
N LEU A 135 12.75 1.70 -5.10
CA LEU A 135 12.25 2.26 -3.84
C LEU A 135 13.27 3.21 -3.17
N LYS A 136 14.56 3.13 -3.51
CA LYS A 136 15.59 4.08 -3.05
C LYS A 136 15.79 5.28 -3.99
N GLY A 137 15.23 5.25 -5.19
CA GLY A 137 15.32 6.29 -6.22
C GLY A 137 13.94 6.78 -6.65
N GLU A 138 13.72 6.91 -7.97
CA GLU A 138 12.39 7.17 -8.52
C GLU A 138 11.56 5.89 -8.67
N PHE A 139 10.28 5.94 -8.32
CA PHE A 139 9.40 4.78 -8.45
C PHE A 139 7.92 5.11 -8.44
N TRP A 140 7.13 4.14 -8.91
CA TRP A 140 5.70 4.01 -8.68
C TRP A 140 5.44 2.70 -7.94
N LEU A 141 4.75 2.75 -6.79
CA LEU A 141 4.59 1.57 -5.93
C LEU A 141 3.74 0.47 -6.59
N GLY A 142 2.74 0.85 -7.39
CA GLY A 142 1.78 -0.05 -8.04
C GLY A 142 0.38 0.09 -7.46
N LEU A 143 -0.63 0.20 -8.33
CA LEU A 143 -2.04 0.37 -7.96
C LEU A 143 -2.57 -0.76 -7.09
N ASP A 144 -2.16 -2.01 -7.32
CA ASP A 144 -2.56 -3.15 -6.48
C ASP A 144 -2.10 -2.97 -5.03
N LYS A 145 -0.86 -2.51 -4.84
CA LYS A 145 -0.28 -2.29 -3.50
C LYS A 145 -0.92 -1.07 -2.83
N ILE A 146 -1.18 0.00 -3.59
CA ILE A 146 -1.83 1.21 -3.08
C ILE A 146 -3.29 0.91 -2.68
N ASN A 147 -4.02 0.11 -3.45
CA ASN A 147 -5.34 -0.36 -3.07
C ASN A 147 -5.28 -1.14 -1.75
N ARG A 148 -4.36 -2.12 -1.62
CA ARG A 148 -4.20 -2.89 -0.37
C ARG A 148 -3.87 -2.01 0.84
N LEU A 149 -3.03 -1.00 0.67
CA LEU A 149 -2.74 -0.01 1.72
C LEU A 149 -3.98 0.79 2.12
N THR A 150 -4.80 1.18 1.15
CA THR A 150 -5.85 2.18 1.39
C THR A 150 -7.25 1.61 1.64
N HIS A 151 -7.43 0.32 1.45
CA HIS A 151 -8.75 -0.32 1.54
C HIS A 151 -9.28 -0.44 2.98
N GLN A 152 -8.42 -0.69 3.96
CA GLN A 152 -8.86 -1.11 5.31
C GLN A 152 -9.03 0.04 6.31
N ARG A 153 -8.42 1.20 6.06
CA ARG A 153 -8.31 2.30 7.01
C ARG A 153 -8.38 3.64 6.30
N ARG A 154 -8.78 4.70 7.02
CA ARG A 154 -8.64 6.06 6.52
C ARG A 154 -7.16 6.40 6.42
N ASN A 155 -6.80 7.02 5.30
CA ASN A 155 -5.44 7.47 5.04
C ASN A 155 -5.48 8.92 4.64
N ARG A 156 -4.50 9.70 5.10
CA ARG A 156 -4.20 11.00 4.52
C ARG A 156 -3.18 10.86 3.40
N LEU A 157 -3.34 11.65 2.37
CA LEU A 157 -2.34 11.86 1.32
C LEU A 157 -1.57 13.12 1.62
N ARG A 158 -0.26 13.09 1.43
CA ARG A 158 0.59 14.27 1.34
C ARG A 158 1.35 14.24 0.02
N VAL A 159 1.37 15.37 -0.66
CA VAL A 159 2.12 15.58 -1.91
C VAL A 159 3.10 16.71 -1.66
N ASP A 160 4.39 16.37 -1.58
CA ASP A 160 5.47 17.34 -1.49
C ASP A 160 6.02 17.64 -2.89
N LEU A 161 6.08 18.92 -3.24
CA LEU A 161 6.58 19.45 -4.49
C LEU A 161 7.82 20.32 -4.27
N GLU A 162 8.78 20.24 -5.18
CA GLU A 162 9.92 21.16 -5.26
C GLU A 162 10.09 21.66 -6.69
N ASP A 163 10.25 22.97 -6.87
CA ASP A 163 10.55 23.58 -8.17
C ASP A 163 12.06 23.54 -8.50
N THR A 164 12.43 23.92 -9.72
CA THR A 164 13.84 23.92 -10.16
C THR A 164 14.71 24.96 -9.46
N LYS A 165 14.13 25.85 -8.67
CA LYS A 165 14.82 26.86 -7.86
C LYS A 165 14.91 26.44 -6.38
N GLY A 166 14.50 25.22 -6.04
CA GLY A 166 14.50 24.68 -4.68
C GLY A 166 13.34 25.16 -3.81
N LYS A 167 12.32 25.83 -4.39
CA LYS A 167 11.14 26.23 -3.62
C LYS A 167 10.23 25.03 -3.44
N THR A 168 9.93 24.73 -2.18
CA THR A 168 9.07 23.61 -1.80
C THR A 168 7.63 24.05 -1.51
N ALA A 169 6.67 23.19 -1.79
CA ALA A 169 5.27 23.34 -1.39
C ALA A 169 4.65 21.98 -1.11
N TYR A 170 3.55 21.94 -0.36
CA TYR A 170 2.81 20.69 -0.13
C TYR A 170 1.31 20.86 -0.24
N ALA A 171 0.66 19.74 -0.55
CA ALA A 171 -0.79 19.54 -0.49
C ALA A 171 -1.09 18.30 0.34
N GLU A 172 -2.11 18.38 1.18
CA GLU A 172 -2.61 17.27 1.98
C GLU A 172 -4.10 17.05 1.76
N TYR A 173 -4.50 15.79 1.89
CA TYR A 173 -5.90 15.37 1.86
C TYR A 173 -6.16 14.50 3.06
N ASP A 174 -7.21 14.80 3.83
CA ASP A 174 -7.57 14.04 5.05
C ASP A 174 -8.09 12.62 4.78
N ASN A 175 -8.43 12.31 3.52
CA ASN A 175 -8.79 10.99 3.04
C ASN A 175 -8.16 10.70 1.67
N PHE A 176 -7.71 9.46 1.50
CA PHE A 176 -7.16 8.93 0.27
C PHE A 176 -7.45 7.44 0.20
N ALA A 177 -8.17 7.05 -0.85
CA ALA A 177 -8.41 5.65 -1.16
C ALA A 177 -8.34 5.40 -2.66
N VAL A 178 -7.76 4.26 -3.02
CA VAL A 178 -7.75 3.75 -4.39
C VAL A 178 -8.57 2.48 -4.39
N ALA A 179 -9.63 2.44 -5.21
CA ALA A 179 -10.50 1.27 -5.29
C ALA A 179 -9.79 0.05 -5.94
N SER A 180 -10.47 -1.09 -5.98
CA SER A 180 -9.93 -2.31 -6.61
C SER A 180 -9.83 -2.16 -8.13
N GLU A 181 -9.10 -3.08 -8.78
CA GLU A 181 -9.04 -3.15 -10.24
C GLU A 181 -10.42 -3.28 -10.90
N ARG A 182 -11.33 -4.07 -10.29
CA ARG A 182 -12.72 -4.21 -10.77
C ARG A 182 -13.45 -2.87 -10.79
N ALA A 183 -13.15 -2.01 -9.82
CA ALA A 183 -13.63 -0.63 -9.75
C ALA A 183 -12.68 0.36 -10.45
N LYS A 184 -11.82 -0.13 -11.34
CA LYS A 184 -10.89 0.64 -12.18
C LYS A 184 -9.95 1.56 -11.38
N TYR A 185 -9.58 1.15 -10.17
CA TYR A 185 -8.73 1.93 -9.26
C TYR A 185 -9.23 3.37 -9.03
N LYS A 186 -10.55 3.57 -8.98
CA LYS A 186 -11.16 4.87 -8.72
C LYS A 186 -10.54 5.54 -7.49
N LEU A 187 -10.03 6.76 -7.69
CA LEU A 187 -9.49 7.60 -6.63
C LEU A 187 -10.63 8.24 -5.82
N SER A 188 -10.47 8.23 -4.50
CA SER A 188 -11.31 8.98 -3.56
C SER A 188 -10.41 9.86 -2.71
N LEU A 189 -10.65 11.17 -2.74
CA LEU A 189 -9.94 12.17 -1.95
C LEU A 189 -10.90 12.83 -0.95
N GLY A 190 -10.36 13.23 0.19
CA GLY A 190 -11.07 14.00 1.21
C GLY A 190 -10.84 15.50 1.08
N THR A 191 -10.91 16.19 2.21
CA THR A 191 -10.73 17.64 2.28
C THR A 191 -9.27 17.99 2.02
N TYR A 192 -9.06 18.90 1.06
CA TYR A 192 -7.76 19.47 0.78
C TYR A 192 -7.34 20.45 1.88
N SER A 193 -6.07 20.39 2.28
CA SER A 193 -5.38 21.42 3.06
C SER A 193 -3.97 21.61 2.50
N GLY A 194 -3.48 22.85 2.39
CA GLY A 194 -2.17 23.09 1.81
C GLY A 194 -1.96 24.54 1.44
N ILE A 195 -0.68 24.92 1.30
CA ILE A 195 -0.26 26.32 1.23
C ILE A 195 -0.60 26.95 -0.13
N HIS A 196 -0.74 26.15 -1.20
CA HIS A 196 -0.96 26.65 -2.55
C HIS A 196 -2.12 25.95 -3.27
N LYS A 197 -3.19 26.72 -3.57
CA LYS A 197 -4.38 26.24 -4.29
C LYS A 197 -4.09 25.60 -5.67
N LEU A 198 -2.95 25.93 -6.28
CA LEU A 198 -2.51 25.38 -7.57
C LEU A 198 -2.04 23.91 -7.48
N ILE A 199 -1.85 23.37 -6.27
CA ILE A 199 -1.40 21.99 -6.03
C ILE A 199 -2.59 21.09 -5.68
N LYS A 200 -3.81 21.64 -5.68
CA LYS A 200 -5.03 20.85 -5.51
C LYS A 200 -5.26 19.97 -6.75
N VAL A 201 -5.09 18.67 -6.57
CA VAL A 201 -5.61 17.56 -7.40
C VAL A 201 -7.14 17.54 -7.36
#